data_AF-F9PC66-F1
#
_entry.id   AF-F9PC66-F1
#
_cell.length_a   1.000
_cell.length_b   1.000
_cell.length_c   1.000
_cell.angle_alpha   90.00
_cell.angle_beta   90.00
_cell.angle_gamma   90.00
#
_symmetry.space_group_name_H-M   'P 1'
#
loop_
_entity.id
_entity.type
_entity.pdbx_description
1 polymer ?
#
loop_
_entity_poly.entity_id
_entity_poly.type
_entity_poly.pdbx_seq_one_letter_code
_entity_poly.pdbx_strand_id
1 'polypeptide(L)'
;MTVRKTKSGKWTVDVSNGFHPITQKRIRIIRKGLKSKKEALELEQHIRVVELKEKQFDLVVTTDMLFDLLEEDDLKNGRKISYTSTQRNNYERHIKPYFKNTNLNKLTYDHIFEFREYLKTKTKKQNEKRL
;
A
#
# COMPACT_ATOMS: atom_id res chain seq x y z
N MET A 1 2.37 -3.73 22.69
CA MET A 1 3.40 -3.16 21.79
C MET A 1 3.45 -3.98 20.51
N THR A 2 3.12 -3.37 19.38
CA THR A 2 2.95 -4.05 18.07
C THR A 2 4.28 -4.31 17.37
N VAL A 3 5.26 -3.41 17.50
CA VAL A 3 6.60 -3.55 16.91
C VAL A 3 7.64 -3.66 18.01
N ARG A 4 8.42 -4.74 18.03
CA ARG A 4 9.47 -4.98 19.04
C ARG A 4 10.77 -5.51 18.45
N LYS A 5 11.90 -5.17 19.08
CA LYS A 5 13.22 -5.70 18.75
C LYS A 5 13.50 -6.98 19.55
N THR A 6 14.02 -8.02 18.91
CA THR A 6 14.41 -9.28 19.55
C THR A 6 15.80 -9.18 20.16
N LYS A 7 16.15 -10.13 21.04
CA LYS A 7 17.52 -10.26 21.59
C LYS A 7 18.58 -10.43 20.49
N SER A 8 18.21 -11.04 19.36
CA SER A 8 19.06 -11.19 18.17
C SER A 8 19.19 -9.94 17.30
N GLY A 9 18.61 -8.80 17.72
CA GLY A 9 18.70 -7.52 17.00
C GLY A 9 17.71 -7.34 15.85
N LYS A 10 16.96 -8.38 15.47
CA LYS A 10 15.91 -8.35 14.44
C LYS A 10 14.61 -7.74 14.98
N TRP A 11 13.70 -7.36 14.09
CA TRP A 11 12.41 -6.78 14.46
C TRP A 11 11.26 -7.78 14.24
N THR A 12 10.23 -7.66 15.07
CA THR A 12 8.99 -8.46 15.03
C THR A 12 7.80 -7.52 15.05
N VAL A 13 6.84 -7.77 14.17
CA VAL A 13 5.54 -7.11 14.07
C VAL A 13 4.48 -8.09 14.54
N ASP A 14 3.60 -7.64 15.43
CA ASP A 14 2.64 -8.46 16.16
C ASP A 14 1.34 -7.68 16.35
N VAL A 15 0.48 -7.75 15.33
CA VAL A 15 -0.77 -6.97 15.23
C VAL A 15 -1.94 -7.84 15.65
N SER A 16 -2.83 -7.32 16.49
CA SER A 16 -4.11 -7.98 16.78
C SER A 16 -5.28 -7.03 16.56
N ASN A 17 -6.31 -7.52 15.87
CA ASN A 17 -7.54 -6.80 15.55
C ASN A 17 -8.73 -7.37 16.35
N GLY A 18 -8.53 -7.61 17.65
CA GLY A 18 -9.56 -8.18 18.53
C GLY A 18 -9.91 -9.64 18.23
N PHE A 19 -11.20 -9.95 18.29
CA PHE A 19 -11.75 -11.29 18.10
C PHE A 19 -12.73 -11.30 16.94
N HIS A 20 -12.74 -12.39 16.17
CA HIS A 20 -13.70 -12.57 15.09
C HIS A 20 -15.11 -12.68 15.69
N PRO A 21 -16.09 -11.86 15.25
CA PRO A 21 -17.37 -11.70 15.94
C PRO A 21 -18.20 -13.00 16.01
N ILE A 22 -18.04 -13.87 15.01
CA ILE A 22 -18.73 -15.18 14.95
C ILE A 22 -17.95 -16.29 15.67
N THR A 23 -16.66 -16.47 15.34
CA THR A 23 -15.90 -17.64 15.83
C THR A 23 -15.25 -17.43 17.19
N GLN A 24 -15.27 -16.21 17.73
CA GLN A 24 -14.58 -15.80 18.96
C GLN A 24 -13.06 -16.09 18.97
N LYS A 25 -12.48 -16.43 17.81
CA LYS A 25 -11.04 -16.64 17.66
C LYS A 25 -10.34 -15.29 17.56
N ARG A 26 -9.19 -15.17 18.21
CA ARG A 26 -8.37 -13.95 18.15
C ARG A 26 -7.86 -13.71 16.73
N ILE A 27 -8.08 -12.51 16.20
CA ILE A 27 -7.51 -12.07 14.92
C ILE A 27 -6.12 -11.48 15.23
N ARG A 28 -5.06 -12.19 14.85
CA ARG A 28 -3.68 -11.81 15.13
C ARG A 28 -2.74 -12.23 14.02
N ILE A 29 -1.87 -11.33 13.60
CA ILE A 29 -0.87 -11.54 12.55
C ILE A 29 0.51 -11.21 13.14
N ILE A 30 1.42 -12.18 13.05
CA ILE A 30 2.79 -12.06 13.55
C ILE A 30 3.76 -12.27 12.40
N ARG A 31 4.70 -11.34 12.23
CA ARG A 31 5.81 -11.41 11.28
C ARG A 31 7.12 -11.15 12.02
N LYS A 32 8.11 -12.01 11.84
CA LYS A 32 9.40 -11.96 12.57
C LYS A 32 10.56 -11.85 11.58
N GLY A 33 11.68 -11.31 12.05
CA GLY A 33 12.96 -11.41 11.35
C GLY A 33 13.31 -10.21 10.47
N LEU A 34 12.61 -9.08 10.64
CA LEU A 34 12.82 -7.85 9.87
C LEU A 34 14.16 -7.20 10.27
N LYS A 35 14.80 -6.54 9.29
CA LYS A 35 16.17 -6.04 9.44
C LYS A 35 16.20 -4.68 10.12
N SER A 36 15.16 -3.87 9.95
CA SER A 36 15.13 -2.50 10.47
C SER A 36 13.83 -2.14 11.19
N LYS A 37 13.89 -1.12 12.04
CA LYS A 37 12.70 -0.54 12.69
C LYS A 37 11.73 0.04 11.67
N LYS A 38 12.28 0.71 10.64
CA LYS A 38 11.49 1.35 9.58
C LYS A 38 10.66 0.33 8.81
N GLU A 39 11.30 -0.74 8.34
CA GLU A 39 10.64 -1.87 7.67
C GLU A 39 9.55 -2.50 8.56
N ALA A 40 9.80 -2.61 9.87
CA ALA A 40 8.81 -3.12 10.81
C ALA A 40 7.61 -2.19 11.01
N LEU A 41 7.80 -0.87 10.97
CA LEU A 41 6.71 0.11 11.03
C LEU A 41 5.89 0.14 9.74
N GLU A 42 6.55 0.10 8.58
CA GLU A 42 5.88 0.03 7.27
C GLU A 42 5.05 -1.25 7.14
N LEU A 43 5.59 -2.39 7.57
CA LEU A 43 4.86 -3.66 7.57
C LEU A 43 3.69 -3.66 8.54
N GLU A 44 3.83 -3.01 9.71
CA GLU A 44 2.75 -2.89 10.68
C GLU A 44 1.56 -2.12 10.10
N GLN A 45 1.83 -1.00 9.43
CA GLN A 45 0.80 -0.23 8.74
C GLN A 45 0.15 -1.04 7.61
N HIS A 46 0.96 -1.75 6.81
CA HIS A 46 0.46 -2.61 5.73
C HIS A 46 -0.50 -3.68 6.27
N ILE A 47 -0.11 -4.41 7.32
CA ILE A 47 -0.96 -5.43 7.95
C ILE A 47 -2.29 -4.83 8.41
N ARG A 48 -2.28 -3.65 9.03
CA ARG A 48 -3.51 -3.01 9.52
C ARG A 48 -4.48 -2.62 8.41
N VAL A 49 -3.98 -1.94 7.38
CA VAL A 49 -4.82 -1.40 6.31
C VAL A 49 -5.24 -2.48 5.32
N VAL A 50 -4.30 -3.34 4.91
CA VAL A 50 -4.52 -4.29 3.81
C VAL A 50 -5.03 -5.62 4.33
N GLU A 51 -4.28 -6.28 5.23
CA GLU A 51 -4.63 -7.63 5.70
C GLU A 51 -5.82 -7.60 6.67
N LEU A 52 -5.86 -6.64 7.60
CA LEU A 52 -6.87 -6.55 8.66
C LEU A 52 -8.03 -5.61 8.33
N LYS A 53 -7.89 -4.77 7.29
CA LYS A 53 -8.89 -3.78 6.84
C LYS A 53 -9.42 -2.92 8.00
N GLU A 54 -8.52 -2.55 8.91
CA GLU A 54 -8.82 -1.75 10.10
C GLU A 54 -9.26 -0.33 9.70
N LYS A 55 -10.41 0.11 10.23
CA LYS A 55 -10.91 1.48 10.06
C LYS A 55 -10.36 2.37 11.18
N GLN A 56 -9.10 2.79 11.07
CA GLN A 56 -8.52 3.80 11.94
C GLN A 56 -8.05 5.02 11.14
N PHE A 57 -8.44 6.21 11.59
CA PHE A 57 -8.18 7.48 10.87
C PHE A 57 -6.72 7.95 10.93
N ASP A 58 -5.91 7.44 11.87
CA ASP A 58 -4.51 7.84 12.05
C ASP A 58 -3.51 6.99 11.24
N LEU A 59 -3.99 5.99 10.48
CA LEU A 59 -3.11 5.12 9.68
C LEU A 59 -2.57 5.87 8.47
N VAL A 60 -1.26 5.80 8.25
CA VAL A 60 -0.65 6.27 7.01
C VAL A 60 -1.06 5.31 5.90
N VAL A 61 -1.80 5.83 4.92
CA VAL A 61 -2.25 5.07 3.75
C VAL A 61 -1.40 5.48 2.55
N THR A 62 -0.87 4.52 1.80
CA THR A 62 -0.09 4.76 0.58
C THR A 62 -0.82 4.25 -0.66
N THR A 63 -0.39 4.67 -1.84
CA THR A 63 -0.96 4.16 -3.10
C THR A 63 -0.73 2.67 -3.28
N ASP A 64 0.40 2.13 -2.79
CA ASP A 64 0.69 0.69 -2.89
C ASP A 64 -0.36 -0.12 -2.12
N MET A 65 -0.70 0.30 -0.90
CA MET A 65 -1.72 -0.38 -0.09
C MET A 65 -3.10 -0.38 -0.75
N LEU A 66 -3.51 0.76 -1.34
CA LEU A 66 -4.79 0.85 -2.03
C LEU A 66 -4.79 0.04 -3.34
N PHE A 67 -3.65 -0.01 -4.03
CA PHE A 67 -3.51 -0.81 -5.24
C PHE A 67 -3.54 -2.31 -4.94
N ASP A 68 -2.89 -2.77 -3.86
CA ASP A 68 -2.96 -4.16 -3.41
C ASP A 68 -4.40 -4.59 -3.10
N LEU A 69 -5.18 -3.72 -2.46
CA LEU A 69 -6.62 -3.96 -2.20
C LEU A 69 -7.42 -4.05 -3.52
N LEU A 70 -7.15 -3.17 -4.48
CA LEU A 70 -7.79 -3.21 -5.80
C LEU A 70 -7.47 -4.51 -6.54
N GLU A 71 -6.22 -4.98 -6.50
CA GLU A 71 -5.82 -6.23 -7.15
C GLU A 71 -6.49 -7.45 -6.49
N GLU A 72 -6.63 -7.46 -5.16
CA GLU A 72 -7.36 -8.50 -4.43
C GLU A 72 -8.83 -8.58 -4.90
N ASP A 73 -9.48 -7.42 -5.04
CA ASP A 73 -10.87 -7.34 -5.49
C ASP A 73 -11.03 -7.72 -6.97
N ASP A 74 -10.11 -7.30 -7.84
CA ASP A 74 -10.11 -7.67 -9.26
C ASP A 74 -9.98 -9.19 -9.46
N LEU A 75 -9.13 -9.85 -8.65
CA LEU A 75 -8.99 -11.31 -8.65
C LEU A 75 -10.27 -12.00 -8.19
N LYS A 76 -10.88 -11.54 -7.09
CA LYS A 76 -12.14 -12.09 -6.56
C LYS A 76 -13.29 -11.96 -7.56
N ASN A 77 -13.32 -10.88 -8.32
CA ASN A 77 -14.34 -10.60 -9.33
C ASN A 77 -14.06 -11.27 -10.70
N GLY A 78 -12.99 -12.07 -10.81
CA GLY A 78 -12.68 -12.80 -12.05
C GLY A 78 -12.37 -11.87 -13.23
N ARG A 79 -11.75 -10.71 -12.98
CA ARG A 79 -11.39 -9.77 -14.05
C ARG A 79 -10.43 -10.40 -15.04
N LYS A 80 -10.55 -10.01 -16.32
CA LYS A 80 -9.66 -10.49 -17.39
C LYS A 80 -8.20 -10.13 -17.09
N ILE A 81 -7.28 -11.07 -17.36
CA ILE A 81 -5.84 -10.90 -17.14
C ILE A 81 -5.28 -9.68 -17.91
N SER A 82 -5.77 -9.42 -19.13
CA SER A 82 -5.34 -8.26 -19.91
C SER A 82 -5.70 -6.93 -19.24
N TYR A 83 -6.84 -6.87 -18.56
CA TYR A 83 -7.28 -5.70 -17.81
C TYR A 83 -6.39 -5.48 -16.59
N THR A 84 -6.17 -6.51 -15.76
CA THR A 84 -5.32 -6.40 -14.56
C THR A 84 -3.87 -6.09 -14.92
N SER A 85 -3.35 -6.68 -16.01
CA SER A 85 -2.03 -6.36 -16.55
C SER A 85 -1.91 -4.89 -16.99
N THR A 86 -2.93 -4.37 -17.68
CA THR A 86 -2.98 -2.95 -18.09
C THR A 86 -3.03 -2.02 -16.88
N GLN A 87 -3.85 -2.35 -15.87
CA GLN A 87 -3.94 -1.57 -14.63
C GLN A 87 -2.62 -1.54 -13.87
N ARG A 88 -1.97 -2.70 -13.68
CA ARG A 88 -0.65 -2.79 -13.06
C ARG A 88 0.40 -1.98 -13.82
N ASN A 89 0.40 -2.05 -15.15
CA ASN A 89 1.32 -1.27 -15.97
C ASN A 89 1.10 0.24 -15.79
N ASN A 90 -0.16 0.70 -15.83
CA ASN A 90 -0.49 2.10 -15.58
C ASN A 90 -0.07 2.55 -14.17
N TYR A 91 -0.33 1.72 -13.17
CA TYR A 91 0.04 1.97 -11.79
C TYR A 91 1.56 2.15 -11.64
N GLU A 92 2.33 1.15 -12.07
CA GLU A 92 3.79 1.15 -11.96
C GLU A 92 4.45 2.28 -12.77
N ARG A 93 3.91 2.62 -13.94
CA ARG A 93 4.48 3.68 -14.80
C ARG A 93 4.16 5.09 -14.32
N HIS A 94 2.96 5.31 -13.80
CA HIS A 94 2.41 6.66 -13.65
C HIS A 94 2.12 7.03 -12.20
N ILE A 95 1.44 6.16 -11.46
CA ILE A 95 0.90 6.47 -10.14
C ILE A 95 1.98 6.24 -9.07
N LYS A 96 2.52 5.03 -8.99
CA LYS A 96 3.50 4.63 -7.97
C LYS A 96 4.72 5.53 -7.89
N PRO A 97 5.36 5.95 -9.00
CA PRO A 97 6.55 6.79 -8.92
C PRO A 97 6.23 8.21 -8.44
N TYR A 98 5.04 8.74 -8.79
CA TYR A 98 4.66 10.12 -8.45
C TYR A 98 4.28 10.26 -6.98
N PHE A 99 3.50 9.30 -6.46
CA PHE A 99 3.02 9.32 -5.06
C PHE A 99 3.90 8.51 -4.11
N LYS A 100 5.15 8.21 -4.49
CA LYS A 100 6.08 7.43 -3.68
C LYS A 100 6.26 8.08 -2.30
N ASN A 101 6.17 7.27 -1.23
CA ASN A 101 6.28 7.71 0.17
C ASN A 101 5.26 8.79 0.58
N THR A 102 4.15 8.94 -0.14
CA THR A 102 3.12 9.94 0.18
C THR A 102 2.07 9.32 1.10
N ASN A 103 1.67 10.06 2.14
CA ASN A 103 0.49 9.73 2.94
C ASN A 103 -0.76 10.28 2.24
N LEU A 104 -1.61 9.39 1.73
CA LEU A 104 -2.81 9.74 1.00
C LEU A 104 -3.83 10.53 1.82
N ASN A 105 -3.84 10.40 3.14
CA ASN A 105 -4.72 11.18 4.01
C ASN A 105 -4.42 12.70 3.96
N LYS A 106 -3.25 13.08 3.44
CA LYS A 106 -2.85 14.49 3.29
C LYS A 106 -3.08 15.02 1.88
N LEU A 107 -3.53 14.19 0.95
CA LEU A 107 -3.80 14.66 -0.40
C LEU A 107 -5.06 15.52 -0.42
N THR A 108 -5.02 16.50 -1.31
CA THR A 108 -6.12 17.40 -1.63
C THR A 108 -6.38 17.33 -3.13
N TYR A 109 -7.45 17.96 -3.58
CA TYR A 109 -7.76 18.06 -5.01
C TYR A 109 -6.58 18.62 -5.83
N ASP A 110 -5.91 19.66 -5.32
CA ASP A 110 -4.83 20.35 -6.02
C ASP A 110 -3.67 19.39 -6.34
N HIS A 111 -3.32 18.51 -5.41
CA HIS A 111 -2.28 17.50 -5.65
C HIS A 111 -2.65 16.51 -6.78
N ILE A 112 -3.93 16.20 -6.93
CA ILE A 112 -4.42 15.34 -8.03
C ILE A 112 -4.41 16.12 -9.35
N PHE A 113 -4.75 17.41 -9.31
CA PHE A 113 -4.66 18.30 -10.47
C PHE A 113 -3.21 18.43 -10.94
N GLU A 114 -2.26 18.65 -10.03
CA GLU A 114 -0.82 18.69 -10.32
C GLU A 114 -0.34 17.40 -10.97
N PHE A 115 -0.76 16.24 -10.45
CA PHE A 115 -0.43 14.95 -11.05
C PHE A 115 -0.94 14.85 -12.50
N ARG A 116 -2.18 15.27 -12.76
CA ARG A 116 -2.75 15.29 -14.11
C ARG A 116 -1.94 16.17 -15.06
N GLU A 117 -1.57 17.38 -14.64
CA GLU A 117 -0.76 18.28 -15.47
C GLU A 117 0.65 17.72 -15.69
N TYR A 118 1.25 17.11 -14.66
CA TYR A 118 2.52 16.39 -14.78
C TYR A 118 2.47 15.30 -15.86
N LEU A 119 1.41 14.48 -15.92
CA LEU A 119 1.27 13.43 -16.93
C LEU A 119 1.28 13.97 -18.37
N LYS A 120 0.69 15.16 -18.61
CA LYS A 120 0.72 15.80 -19.93
C LYS A 120 2.14 16.16 -20.37
N THR A 121 2.97 16.62 -19.43
CA THR A 121 4.37 16.99 -19.73
C THR A 121 5.28 15.77 -19.88
N LYS A 122 5.01 14.70 -19.13
CA LYS A 122 5.78 13.45 -19.17
C LYS A 122 5.72 12.78 -20.54
N THR A 123 4.56 12.78 -21.19
CA THR A 123 4.38 12.21 -22.53
C THR A 123 5.15 12.98 -23.60
N LYS A 124 5.21 14.33 -23.51
CA LYS A 124 6.00 15.15 -24.45
C LYS A 124 7.49 14.82 -24.39
N LYS A 125 8.07 14.75 -23.18
CA LYS A 125 9.49 14.42 -22.97
C LYS A 125 9.87 13.00 -23.44
N GLN A 126 8.94 12.03 -23.41
CA GLN A 126 9.21 10.69 -23.92
C GLN A 126 9.22 10.63 -25.45
N ASN A 127 8.37 11.43 -26.11
CA ASN A 127 8.32 11.49 -27.57
C ASN A 127 9.54 12.23 -28.14
N GLU A 128 10.01 13.29 -27.49
CA GLU A 128 11.24 14.01 -27.87
C GLU A 128 12.50 13.14 -27.75
N LYS A 129 12.57 12.23 -26.78
CA LYS A 129 13.71 11.30 -26.61
C LYS A 129 13.74 10.14 -27.61
N ARG A 130 12.67 9.95 -28.40
CA ARG A 130 12.55 8.87 -29.39
C ARG A 130 12.79 9.35 -30.83
N LEU A 131 12.99 10.65 -31.01
CA LEU A 131 13.41 11.31 -32.25
C LEU A 131 14.93 11.53 -32.20
#